data_AF-A0AAQ0TK01-F1
#
_entry.id   AF-A0AAQ0TK01-F1
#
_cell.length_a   1.000
_cell.length_b   1.000
_cell.length_c   1.000
_cell.angle_alpha   90.00
_cell.angle_beta   90.00
_cell.angle_gamma   90.00
#
_symmetry.space_group_name_H-M   'P 1'
#
loop_
_entity.id
_entity.type
_entity.pdbx_description
1 polymer ?
#
loop_
_entity_poly.entity_id
_entity_poly.type
_entity_poly.pdbx_seq_one_letter_code
_entity_poly.pdbx_strand_id
1 'polypeptide(L)'
;MNQEQLADRIKEATNGAAYTGSLTSYAVQSIELARSNYPVQNLISFCQDMNLKFVMTDMATEDRFYPESVLDVHKVLDLLMKRYKVDHKLVYRKTGIHYTPPKSLDPEDIERMKEEADGRKYVIPLSIKTLLAVCEVIYCDLTFDPK
;
A
#
# COMPACT_ATOMS: atom_id res chain seq x y z
N MET A 1 -10.14 -0.36 8.18
CA MET A 1 -9.64 -1.74 8.14
C MET A 1 -8.39 -1.84 9.00
N ASN A 2 -8.25 -2.88 9.82
CA ASN A 2 -7.12 -3.05 10.76
C ASN A 2 -6.15 -4.16 10.31
N GLN A 3 -5.11 -4.43 11.13
CA GLN A 3 -4.09 -5.45 10.84
C GLN A 3 -4.67 -6.86 10.73
N GLU A 4 -5.58 -7.24 11.65
CA GLU A 4 -6.18 -8.59 11.68
C GLU A 4 -7.01 -8.84 10.41
N GLN A 5 -7.84 -7.86 10.04
CA GLN A 5 -8.63 -7.90 8.81
C GLN A 5 -7.76 -8.03 7.55
N LEU A 6 -6.59 -7.36 7.52
CA LEU A 6 -5.65 -7.51 6.41
C LEU A 6 -5.08 -8.92 6.34
N ALA A 7 -4.67 -9.50 7.47
CA ALA A 7 -4.14 -10.86 7.54
C ALA A 7 -5.18 -11.89 7.09
N ASP A 8 -6.42 -11.76 7.58
CA ASP A 8 -7.52 -12.65 7.20
C ASP A 8 -7.79 -12.60 5.69
N ARG A 9 -7.81 -11.40 5.09
CA ARG A 9 -8.00 -11.24 3.64
C ARG A 9 -6.86 -11.81 2.80
N ILE A 10 -5.61 -11.67 3.27
CA ILE A 10 -4.46 -12.29 2.60
C ILE A 10 -4.63 -13.82 2.63
N LYS A 11 -5.00 -14.37 3.80
CA LYS A 11 -5.20 -15.81 3.97
C LYS A 11 -6.36 -16.36 3.13
N GLU A 12 -7.46 -15.61 3.05
CA GLU A 12 -8.60 -15.95 2.19
C GLU A 12 -8.20 -15.93 0.71
N ALA A 13 -7.48 -14.90 0.28
CA ALA A 13 -7.06 -14.75 -1.12
C ALA A 13 -6.04 -15.80 -1.55
N THR A 14 -5.12 -16.20 -0.67
CA THR A 14 -4.16 -17.27 -0.99
C THR A 14 -4.79 -18.66 -0.91
N ASN A 15 -5.89 -18.82 -0.17
CA ASN A 15 -6.60 -20.09 -0.01
C ASN A 15 -5.67 -21.28 0.35
N GLY A 16 -4.67 -21.02 1.18
CA GLY A 16 -3.67 -22.02 1.58
C GLY A 16 -2.63 -22.39 0.52
N ALA A 17 -2.57 -21.68 -0.61
CA ALA A 17 -1.52 -21.84 -1.60
C ALA A 17 -0.15 -21.49 -1.00
N ALA A 18 0.84 -22.32 -1.25
CA ALA A 18 2.21 -22.08 -0.82
C ALA A 18 2.84 -20.95 -1.64
N TYR A 19 3.60 -20.09 -0.98
CA TYR A 19 4.35 -19.02 -1.64
C TYR A 19 5.51 -19.57 -2.48
N THR A 20 5.60 -19.14 -3.74
CA THR A 20 6.59 -19.64 -4.73
C THR A 20 7.57 -18.58 -5.23
N GLY A 21 7.54 -17.36 -4.69
CA GLY A 21 8.36 -16.24 -5.14
C GLY A 21 9.72 -16.13 -4.44
N SER A 22 10.37 -14.96 -4.60
CA SER A 22 11.74 -14.72 -4.11
C SER A 22 11.84 -14.08 -2.73
N LEU A 23 10.72 -13.74 -2.09
CA LEU A 23 10.73 -13.18 -0.74
C LEU A 23 11.24 -14.22 0.27
N THR A 24 11.92 -13.74 1.31
CA THR A 24 12.40 -14.61 2.39
C THR A 24 11.23 -15.20 3.16
N SER A 25 11.42 -16.36 3.79
CA SER A 25 10.39 -16.97 4.66
C SER A 25 9.89 -16.02 5.75
N TYR A 26 10.80 -15.21 6.32
CA TYR A 26 10.44 -14.16 7.27
C TYR A 26 9.56 -13.06 6.65
N ALA A 27 9.82 -12.68 5.40
CA ALA A 27 9.04 -11.70 4.69
C ALA A 27 7.61 -12.19 4.43
N VAL A 28 7.49 -13.43 3.95
CA VAL A 28 6.21 -14.10 3.72
C VAL A 28 5.40 -14.18 5.01
N GLN A 29 6.00 -14.71 6.08
CA GLN A 29 5.33 -14.80 7.38
C GLN A 29 4.92 -13.42 7.92
N SER A 30 5.74 -12.39 7.68
CA SER A 30 5.40 -11.03 8.10
C SER A 30 4.19 -10.48 7.34
N ILE A 31 4.03 -10.84 6.07
CA ILE A 31 2.90 -10.42 5.23
C ILE A 31 1.63 -11.19 5.61
N GLU A 32 1.71 -12.51 5.75
CA GLU A 32 0.57 -13.36 6.15
C GLU A 32 0.02 -12.97 7.53
N LEU A 33 0.89 -12.54 8.45
CA LEU A 33 0.50 -12.01 9.76
C LEU A 33 0.22 -10.50 9.76
N ALA A 34 0.24 -9.87 8.59
CA ALA A 34 0.06 -8.44 8.36
C ALA A 34 0.92 -7.55 9.28
N ARG A 35 2.14 -7.95 9.61
CA ARG A 35 3.02 -7.24 10.55
C ARG A 35 3.16 -5.78 10.13
N SER A 36 2.65 -4.90 10.99
CA SER A 36 2.41 -3.50 10.69
C SER A 36 3.65 -2.72 10.22
N ASN A 37 4.84 -3.00 10.75
CA ASN A 37 6.07 -2.30 10.34
C ASN A 37 6.66 -2.78 9.01
N TYR A 38 6.04 -3.74 8.32
CA TYR A 38 6.61 -4.33 7.11
C TYR A 38 6.40 -3.43 5.87
N PRO A 39 7.34 -3.41 4.91
CA PRO A 39 7.23 -2.55 3.73
C PRO A 39 6.09 -2.96 2.80
N VAL A 40 5.33 -1.98 2.30
CA VAL A 40 4.29 -2.18 1.27
C VAL A 40 4.88 -2.74 -0.03
N GLN A 41 6.15 -2.43 -0.34
CA GLN A 41 6.85 -3.03 -1.49
C GLN A 41 6.81 -4.57 -1.45
N ASN A 42 7.00 -5.17 -0.26
CA ASN A 42 7.01 -6.62 -0.14
C ASN A 42 5.60 -7.19 -0.22
N LEU A 43 4.58 -6.47 0.27
CA LEU A 43 3.17 -6.84 0.06
C LEU A 43 2.83 -6.88 -1.44
N ILE A 44 3.27 -5.89 -2.21
CA ILE A 44 3.07 -5.83 -3.66
C ILE A 44 3.79 -7.00 -4.35
N SER A 45 5.06 -7.23 -4.03
CA SER A 45 5.82 -8.36 -4.58
C SER A 45 5.17 -9.70 -4.23
N PHE A 46 4.69 -9.86 -3.00
CA PHE A 46 3.95 -11.04 -2.58
C PHE A 46 2.69 -11.26 -3.41
N CYS A 47 1.90 -10.20 -3.64
CA CYS A 47 0.71 -10.29 -4.48
C CYS A 47 1.08 -10.71 -5.92
N GLN A 48 2.14 -10.14 -6.48
CA GLN A 48 2.60 -10.48 -7.83
C GLN A 48 3.02 -11.95 -7.94
N ASP A 49 3.81 -12.44 -6.98
CA ASP A 49 4.30 -13.82 -6.94
C ASP A 49 3.17 -14.84 -6.71
N MET A 50 2.13 -14.44 -5.97
CA MET A 50 0.94 -15.27 -5.69
C MET A 50 -0.16 -15.16 -6.76
N ASN A 51 0.11 -14.45 -7.87
CA ASN A 51 -0.88 -14.17 -8.91
C ASN A 51 -2.17 -13.50 -8.36
N LEU A 52 -1.99 -12.53 -7.47
CA LEU A 52 -3.04 -11.70 -6.87
C LEU A 52 -2.93 -10.24 -7.38
N LYS A 53 -4.07 -9.57 -7.50
CA LYS A 53 -4.19 -8.12 -7.70
C LYS A 53 -4.37 -7.49 -6.34
N PHE A 54 -3.46 -6.59 -5.97
CA PHE A 54 -3.67 -5.72 -4.82
C PHE A 54 -4.64 -4.60 -5.21
N VAL A 55 -5.75 -4.48 -4.48
CA VAL A 55 -6.85 -3.56 -4.81
C VAL A 55 -7.08 -2.59 -3.66
N MET A 56 -7.15 -1.31 -3.99
CA MET A 56 -7.58 -0.24 -3.10
C MET A 56 -8.97 0.21 -3.55
N THR A 57 -9.98 0.07 -2.69
CA THR A 57 -11.36 0.44 -2.99
C THR A 57 -11.76 1.66 -2.17
N ASP A 58 -12.19 2.73 -2.84
CA ASP A 58 -12.80 3.88 -2.19
C ASP A 58 -14.24 3.52 -1.76
N MET A 59 -14.48 3.40 -0.45
CA MET A 59 -15.76 2.92 0.05
C MET A 59 -16.91 3.93 -0.10
N ALA A 60 -16.63 5.20 -0.40
CA ALA A 60 -17.70 6.17 -0.59
C ALA A 60 -18.17 6.25 -2.05
N THR A 61 -17.32 5.90 -3.02
CA THR A 61 -17.63 5.97 -4.46
C THR A 61 -17.64 4.60 -5.14
N GLU A 62 -17.14 3.57 -4.46
CA GLU A 62 -16.89 2.22 -4.99
C GLU A 62 -15.82 2.18 -6.10
N ASP A 63 -15.07 3.27 -6.31
CA ASP A 63 -13.94 3.30 -7.24
C ASP A 63 -12.86 2.29 -6.81
N ARG A 64 -12.40 1.46 -7.75
CA ARG A 64 -11.37 0.44 -7.53
C ARG A 64 -10.07 0.83 -8.22
N PHE A 65 -8.97 0.84 -7.47
CA PHE A 65 -7.63 1.11 -7.95
C PHE A 65 -6.75 -0.13 -7.82
N TYR A 66 -5.87 -0.36 -8.80
CA TYR A 66 -5.04 -1.56 -8.92
C TYR A 66 -3.55 -1.19 -8.90
N PRO A 67 -3.00 -0.74 -7.76
CA PRO A 67 -1.60 -0.31 -7.71
C PRO A 67 -0.63 -1.49 -7.92
N GLU A 68 0.33 -1.31 -8.83
CA GLU A 68 1.37 -2.32 -9.12
C GLU A 68 2.74 -1.96 -8.53
N SER A 69 2.85 -0.76 -7.93
CA SER A 69 4.05 -0.24 -7.31
C SER A 69 3.74 0.62 -6.08
N VAL A 70 4.73 0.85 -5.21
CA VAL A 70 4.57 1.75 -4.04
C VAL A 70 4.25 3.19 -4.49
N LEU A 71 4.75 3.60 -5.66
CA LEU A 71 4.40 4.88 -6.25
C LEU A 71 2.91 4.96 -6.60
N ASP A 72 2.34 3.89 -7.18
CA ASP A 72 0.91 3.85 -7.49
C ASP A 72 0.06 3.90 -6.24
N VAL A 73 0.49 3.22 -5.16
CA VAL A 73 -0.15 3.34 -3.85
C VAL A 73 -0.16 4.80 -3.39
N HIS A 74 0.98 5.50 -3.45
CA HIS A 74 1.03 6.92 -3.08
C HIS A 74 0.14 7.80 -3.96
N LYS A 75 0.03 7.53 -5.26
CA LYS A 75 -0.88 8.26 -6.16
C LYS A 75 -2.33 8.08 -5.77
N VAL A 76 -2.75 6.85 -5.45
CA VAL A 76 -4.12 6.56 -4.99
C VAL A 76 -4.39 7.25 -3.65
N LEU A 77 -3.45 7.18 -2.70
CA LEU A 77 -3.58 7.86 -1.42
C LEU A 77 -3.70 9.38 -1.59
N ASP A 78 -2.88 10.00 -2.43
CA ASP A 78 -2.93 11.44 -2.70
C ASP A 78 -4.25 11.86 -3.37
N LEU A 79 -4.71 11.09 -4.37
CA LEU A 79 -5.99 11.32 -5.04
C LEU A 79 -7.16 11.30 -4.04
N LEU A 80 -7.23 10.27 -3.20
CA LEU A 80 -8.32 10.12 -2.21
C LEU A 80 -8.19 11.15 -1.07
N MET A 81 -6.98 11.45 -0.61
CA MET A 81 -6.75 12.51 0.37
C MET A 81 -7.20 13.89 -0.16
N LYS A 82 -6.90 14.22 -1.42
CA LYS A 82 -7.39 15.45 -2.07
C LYS A 82 -8.91 15.44 -2.20
N ARG A 83 -9.50 14.33 -2.66
CA ARG A 83 -10.95 14.15 -2.81
C ARG A 83 -11.69 14.42 -1.50
N TYR A 84 -11.17 13.89 -0.38
CA TYR A 84 -11.79 14.02 0.94
C TYR A 84 -11.26 15.18 1.78
N LYS A 85 -10.42 16.06 1.21
CA LYS A 85 -9.80 17.20 1.91
C LYS A 85 -9.08 16.77 3.19
N VAL A 86 -8.44 15.60 3.16
CA VAL A 86 -7.64 15.04 4.25
C VAL A 86 -6.20 15.47 4.06
N ASP A 87 -5.61 16.11 5.07
CA ASP A 87 -4.18 16.38 5.11
C ASP A 87 -3.44 15.37 6.01
N HIS A 88 -2.11 15.30 5.88
CA HIS A 88 -1.28 14.40 6.70
C HIS A 88 -1.34 14.72 8.20
N LYS A 89 -1.67 15.96 8.59
CA LYS A 89 -1.85 16.34 9.99
C LYS A 89 -3.14 15.74 10.54
N LEU A 90 -4.20 15.65 9.75
CA LEU A 90 -5.45 15.01 10.11
C LEU A 90 -5.25 13.50 10.30
N VAL A 91 -4.48 12.85 9.41
CA VAL A 91 -4.09 11.45 9.58
C VAL A 91 -3.42 11.23 10.93
N TYR A 92 -2.43 12.06 11.27
CA TYR A 92 -1.75 11.98 12.57
C TYR A 92 -2.69 12.24 13.75
N ARG A 93 -3.55 13.26 13.68
CA ARG A 93 -4.52 13.56 14.76
C ARG A 93 -5.50 12.41 15.00
N LYS A 94 -5.85 11.65 13.96
CA LYS A 94 -6.83 10.55 14.04
C LYS A 94 -6.20 9.23 14.47
N THR A 95 -4.97 8.95 14.03
CA THR A 95 -4.36 7.61 14.16
C THR A 95 -3.08 7.59 15.00
N GLY A 96 -2.49 8.75 15.29
CA GLY A 96 -1.16 8.86 15.90
C GLY A 96 0.00 8.47 14.97
N ILE A 97 -0.26 8.22 13.68
CA ILE A 97 0.74 7.78 12.70
C ILE A 97 1.12 8.92 11.77
N HIS A 98 2.44 9.12 11.60
CA HIS A 98 2.97 10.09 10.66
C HIS A 98 2.96 9.51 9.24
N TYR A 99 2.18 10.12 8.35
CA TYR A 99 2.27 9.88 6.92
C TYR A 99 3.09 11.01 6.28
N THR A 100 4.13 10.64 5.53
CA THR A 100 4.93 11.58 4.73
C THR A 100 4.62 11.33 3.26
N PRO A 101 3.83 12.20 2.61
CA PRO A 101 3.58 12.07 1.17
C PRO A 101 4.87 12.36 0.38
N PRO A 102 5.02 11.78 -0.82
CA PRO A 102 6.09 12.15 -1.75
C PRO A 102 6.11 13.66 -2.01
N LYS A 103 7.32 14.24 -2.15
CA LYS A 103 7.51 15.69 -2.36
C LYS A 103 6.80 16.21 -3.62
N SER A 104 6.77 15.37 -4.65
CA SER A 104 6.03 15.60 -5.88
C SER A 104 5.50 14.26 -6.37
N LEU A 105 4.30 14.29 -6.95
CA LEU A 105 3.71 13.20 -7.70
C LEU A 105 3.57 13.56 -9.19
N ASP A 106 4.13 14.70 -9.61
CA ASP A 106 4.11 15.15 -10.99
C ASP A 106 5.05 14.27 -11.84
N PRO A 107 4.60 13.81 -13.02
CA PRO A 107 5.39 12.91 -13.88
C PRO A 107 6.78 13.46 -14.22
N GLU A 108 6.91 14.75 -14.50
CA GLU A 108 8.18 15.40 -14.85
C GLU A 108 9.17 15.41 -13.68
N ASP A 109 8.69 15.64 -12.46
CA ASP A 109 9.52 15.57 -11.27
C ASP A 109 9.94 14.11 -10.98
N ILE A 110 9.06 13.15 -11.22
CA ILE A 110 9.35 11.73 -11.04
C ILE A 110 10.39 11.26 -12.06
N GLU A 111 10.32 11.70 -13.33
CA GLU A 111 11.31 11.37 -14.36
C GLU A 111 12.66 12.01 -14.07
N ARG A 112 12.70 13.31 -13.75
CA ARG A 112 13.93 14.00 -13.33
C ARG A 112 14.58 13.34 -12.12
N MET A 113 13.77 12.93 -11.14
CA MET A 113 14.26 12.21 -9.97
C MET A 113 14.82 10.84 -10.35
N LYS A 114 14.18 10.06 -11.23
CA LYS A 114 14.71 8.76 -11.69
C LYS A 114 16.05 8.87 -12.42
N GLU A 115 16.30 9.97 -13.14
CA GLU A 115 17.56 10.20 -13.86
C GLU A 115 18.72 10.59 -12.93
N GLU A 116 18.43 11.27 -11.82
CA GLU A 116 19.45 11.83 -10.93
C GLU A 116 20.00 10.87 -9.86
N ALA A 117 19.31 9.76 -9.55
CA ALA A 117 19.89 8.71 -8.71
C ALA A 117 19.37 7.31 -9.05
N ASP A 118 20.28 6.33 -8.93
CA ASP A 118 20.04 4.89 -8.93
C ASP A 118 18.63 4.57 -8.38
N GLY A 119 17.69 4.23 -9.28
CA GLY A 119 16.23 4.48 -9.20
C GLY A 119 15.44 3.93 -8.00
N ARG A 120 16.10 3.46 -6.95
CA ARG A 120 15.52 3.03 -5.66
C ARG A 120 15.36 4.17 -4.64
N LYS A 121 15.92 5.36 -4.89
CA LYS A 121 16.11 6.41 -3.87
C LYS A 121 14.96 7.41 -3.70
N TYR A 122 13.94 7.37 -4.56
CA TYR A 122 12.95 8.47 -4.65
C TYR A 122 11.53 8.13 -4.23
N VAL A 123 11.18 6.85 -4.11
CA VAL A 123 9.89 6.47 -3.56
C VAL A 123 10.01 6.44 -2.05
N ILE A 124 9.30 7.33 -1.36
CA ILE A 124 9.26 7.35 0.10
C ILE A 124 8.79 5.97 0.56
N PRO A 125 9.55 5.26 1.41
CA PRO A 125 9.11 3.95 1.89
C PRO A 125 7.78 4.06 2.63
N LEU A 126 6.84 3.20 2.26
CA LEU A 126 5.55 3.09 2.93
C LEU A 126 5.50 1.76 3.70
N SER A 127 5.17 1.82 4.99
CA SER A 127 4.88 0.62 5.80
C SER A 127 3.40 0.28 5.74
N ILE A 128 3.07 -1.01 5.93
CA ILE A 128 1.68 -1.47 6.00
C ILE A 128 0.91 -0.71 7.08
N LYS A 129 1.52 -0.43 8.24
CA LYS A 129 0.91 0.37 9.32
C LYS A 129 0.47 1.74 8.85
N THR A 130 1.34 2.43 8.12
CA THR A 130 1.07 3.79 7.64
C THR A 130 0.01 3.75 6.55
N LEU A 131 0.08 2.78 5.64
CA LEU A 131 -0.95 2.55 4.64
C LEU A 131 -2.33 2.34 5.29
N LEU A 132 -2.44 1.41 6.26
CA LEU A 132 -3.68 1.14 6.99
C LEU A 132 -4.22 2.39 7.71
N ALA A 133 -3.35 3.14 8.36
CA ALA A 133 -3.73 4.37 9.07
C ALA A 133 -4.27 5.46 8.12
N VAL A 134 -3.66 5.62 6.94
CA VAL A 134 -4.19 6.56 5.94
C VAL A 134 -5.53 6.04 5.43
N CYS A 135 -5.60 4.77 5.00
CA CYS A 135 -6.82 4.15 4.48
C CYS A 135 -8.01 4.26 5.42
N GLU A 136 -7.79 4.12 6.74
CA GLU A 136 -8.82 4.33 7.76
C GLU A 136 -9.44 5.74 7.70
N VAL A 137 -8.61 6.77 7.49
CA VAL A 137 -9.05 8.18 7.50
C VAL A 137 -9.72 8.58 6.19
N ILE A 138 -9.30 7.99 5.06
CA ILE A 138 -9.87 8.28 3.73
C ILE A 138 -10.96 7.28 3.31
N TYR A 139 -11.46 6.43 4.23
CA TYR A 139 -12.46 5.40 3.93
C TYR A 139 -12.07 4.48 2.76
N CYS A 140 -10.79 4.12 2.67
CA CYS A 140 -10.28 3.18 1.67
C CYS A 140 -10.19 1.77 2.27
N ASP A 141 -10.62 0.78 1.50
CA ASP A 141 -10.52 -0.63 1.83
C ASP A 141 -9.44 -1.33 1.00
N LEU A 142 -8.79 -2.37 1.53
CA LEU A 142 -7.75 -3.11 0.81
C LEU A 142 -8.15 -4.56 0.59
N THR A 143 -8.22 -4.99 -0.67
CA THR A 143 -8.60 -6.35 -1.04
C THR A 143 -7.55 -6.99 -1.96
N PHE A 144 -7.62 -8.31 -2.09
CA PHE A 144 -6.70 -9.11 -2.90
C PHE A 144 -7.51 -10.03 -3.80
N ASP A 145 -7.56 -9.71 -5.09
CA ASP A 145 -8.33 -10.49 -6.05
C ASP A 145 -7.41 -11.48 -6.80
N PRO A 146 -7.88 -12.68 -7.14
CA PRO A 146 -7.17 -13.53 -8.11
C PRO A 146 -6.95 -12.80 -9.44
N LYS A 147 -5.75 -12.93 -10.02
CA LYS A 147 -5.45 -12.37 -11.35
C LYS A 147 -6.10 -13.14 -12.48
#